data_AF-A0ABD1CXF9-F1
#
_entry.id   AF-A0ABD1CXF9-F1
#
_cell.length_a   1.000
_cell.length_b   1.000
_cell.length_c   1.000
_cell.angle_alpha   90.00
_cell.angle_beta   90.00
_cell.angle_gamma   90.00
#
_symmetry.space_group_name_H-M   'P 1'
#
loop_
_entity.id
_entity.type
_entity.pdbx_description
1 polymer ?
#
loop_
_entity_poly.entity_id
_entity_poly.type
_entity_poly.pdbx_seq_one_letter_code
_entity_poly.pdbx_strand_id
1 'polypeptide(L)'
;MGKSFVDVSTFQPDFAEPIINISVAIGRDATFTCHVRHLGGYRVGWVKADTKAIQAIHENVITHNPRVSVSHADQNTWNLHIKQVTEDDRGGYMCQLNTDPMKSQAVL
;
A
#
# COMPACT_ATOMS: atom_id res chain seq x y z
N MET A 1 -1.21 10.96 -41.78
CA MET A 1 -2.43 11.17 -40.98
C MET A 1 -2.50 10.06 -39.92
N GLY A 2 -1.63 10.12 -38.92
CA GLY A 2 -1.48 9.06 -37.91
C GLY A 2 -2.40 9.32 -36.71
N LYS A 3 -3.30 8.39 -36.42
CA LYS A 3 -3.89 8.30 -35.08
C LYS A 3 -3.05 7.30 -34.30
N SER A 4 -2.13 7.81 -33.49
CA SER A 4 -1.46 6.98 -32.49
C SER A 4 -2.55 6.47 -31.55
N PHE A 5 -2.90 5.19 -31.68
CA PHE A 5 -3.69 4.50 -30.68
C PHE A 5 -2.86 4.53 -29.39
N VAL A 6 -3.23 5.39 -28.45
CA VAL A 6 -2.69 5.28 -27.10
C VAL A 6 -3.37 4.07 -26.48
N ASP A 7 -2.59 3.04 -26.19
CA ASP A 7 -3.09 1.83 -25.55
C ASP A 7 -3.71 2.21 -24.20
N VAL A 8 -5.01 1.94 -24.03
CA VAL A 8 -5.77 2.25 -22.80
C VAL A 8 -5.16 1.57 -21.57
N SER A 9 -4.34 0.53 -21.77
CA SER A 9 -3.58 -0.13 -20.69
C SER A 9 -2.53 0.78 -20.03
N THR A 10 -1.99 1.78 -20.74
CA THR A 10 -0.88 2.61 -20.23
C THR A 10 -1.29 3.58 -19.12
N PHE A 11 -2.59 3.72 -18.83
CA PHE A 11 -3.10 4.62 -17.78
C PHE A 11 -3.79 3.90 -16.62
N GLN A 12 -3.76 2.56 -16.58
CA GLN A 12 -4.30 1.85 -15.42
C GLN A 12 -3.31 1.93 -14.25
N PRO A 13 -3.81 2.04 -13.01
CA PRO A 13 -2.98 1.97 -11.82
C PRO A 13 -2.14 0.70 -11.81
N ASP A 14 -0.89 0.84 -11.42
CA ASP A 14 0.02 -0.28 -11.33
C ASP A 14 1.08 -0.04 -10.25
N PHE A 15 1.67 -1.12 -9.75
CA PHE A 15 2.81 -1.00 -8.84
C PHE A 15 4.04 -0.60 -9.65
N ALA A 16 4.73 0.46 -9.21
CA ALA A 16 5.92 0.96 -9.89
C ALA A 16 7.14 0.09 -9.57
N GLU A 17 7.23 -0.41 -8.34
CA GLU A 17 8.30 -1.30 -7.87
C GLU A 17 7.81 -2.20 -6.73
N PRO A 18 8.51 -3.30 -6.42
CA PRO A 18 8.10 -4.19 -5.35
C PRO A 18 8.25 -3.59 -3.95
N ILE A 19 7.27 -3.84 -3.08
CA ILE A 19 7.40 -3.58 -1.64
C ILE A 19 8.56 -4.43 -1.09
N ILE A 20 9.43 -3.79 -0.32
CA ILE A 20 10.63 -4.40 0.26
C ILE A 20 10.32 -4.99 1.64
N ASN A 21 10.78 -6.20 1.92
CA ASN A 21 10.72 -6.81 3.26
C ASN A 21 11.54 -5.98 4.25
N ILE A 22 10.99 -5.73 5.44
CA ILE A 22 11.67 -5.02 6.51
C ILE A 22 11.78 -5.90 7.75
N SER A 23 12.88 -5.77 8.47
CA SER A 23 13.06 -6.36 9.79
C SER A 23 13.32 -5.24 10.78
N VAL A 24 12.47 -5.13 11.79
CA VAL A 24 12.45 -4.02 12.73
C VAL A 24 12.49 -4.59 14.14
N ALA A 25 13.36 -4.04 14.99
CA ALA A 25 13.42 -4.43 16.39
C ALA A 25 12.15 -4.00 17.14
N ILE A 26 11.69 -4.82 18.09
CA ILE A 26 10.55 -4.52 18.96
C ILE A 26 10.73 -3.13 19.60
N GLY A 27 9.64 -2.35 19.64
CA GLY A 27 9.60 -0.99 20.19
C GLY A 27 10.10 0.10 19.25
N ARG A 28 10.59 -0.23 18.05
CA ARG A 28 10.89 0.74 16.98
C ARG A 28 9.69 0.93 16.06
N ASP A 29 9.79 1.91 15.17
CA ASP A 29 8.73 2.18 14.20
C ASP A 29 9.02 1.44 12.90
N ALA A 30 7.99 0.83 12.31
CA ALA A 30 8.03 0.20 11.00
C ALA A 30 7.32 1.08 9.97
N THR A 31 7.86 1.13 8.75
CA THR A 31 7.22 1.80 7.62
C THR A 31 7.27 0.89 6.40
N PHE A 32 6.10 0.51 5.89
CA PHE A 32 5.96 -0.15 4.61
C PHE A 32 5.63 0.88 3.55
N THR A 33 6.32 0.83 2.42
CA THR A 33 6.14 1.78 1.32
C THR A 33 5.66 1.04 0.08
N CYS A 34 4.59 1.56 -0.51
CA CYS A 34 3.99 1.08 -1.73
C CYS A 34 4.11 2.16 -2.80
N HIS A 35 4.85 1.85 -3.85
CA HIS A 35 5.06 2.74 -4.98
C HIS A 35 4.09 2.37 -6.11
N VAL A 36 3.32 3.35 -6.56
CA VAL A 36 2.29 3.22 -7.58
C VAL A 36 2.51 4.22 -8.69
N ARG A 37 2.00 3.90 -9.87
CA ARG A 37 1.94 4.80 -11.03
C ARG A 37 0.53 4.82 -11.58
N HIS A 38 0.15 5.94 -12.18
CA HIS A 38 -1.16 6.14 -12.80
C HIS A 38 -2.33 5.89 -11.84
N LEU A 39 -2.18 6.26 -10.55
CA LEU A 39 -3.23 6.04 -9.55
C LEU A 39 -4.53 6.78 -9.91
N GLY A 40 -4.44 8.02 -10.42
CA GLY A 40 -5.61 8.78 -10.86
C GLY A 40 -6.68 8.88 -9.77
N GLY A 41 -7.91 8.50 -10.09
CA GLY A 41 -9.03 8.45 -9.13
C GLY A 41 -9.13 7.18 -8.29
N TYR A 42 -8.23 6.22 -8.48
CA TYR A 42 -8.19 4.98 -7.71
C TYR A 42 -7.57 5.24 -6.32
N ARG A 43 -7.71 4.26 -5.44
CA ARG A 43 -7.28 4.33 -4.05
C ARG A 43 -6.36 3.16 -3.72
N VAL A 44 -5.35 3.48 -2.92
CA VAL A 44 -4.48 2.51 -2.27
C VAL A 44 -5.13 2.03 -0.98
N GLY A 45 -5.05 0.74 -0.68
CA GLY A 45 -5.47 0.15 0.59
C GLY A 45 -4.34 -0.65 1.24
N TRP A 46 -4.28 -0.64 2.56
CA TRP A 46 -3.35 -1.44 3.35
C TRP A 46 -4.10 -2.51 4.14
N VAL A 47 -3.64 -3.75 4.06
CA VAL A 47 -4.27 -4.90 4.71
C VAL A 47 -3.18 -5.72 5.43
N LYS A 48 -3.44 -6.14 6.66
CA LYS A 48 -2.60 -7.15 7.33
C LYS A 48 -2.93 -8.51 6.69
N ALA A 49 -2.01 -9.06 5.91
CA ALA A 49 -2.27 -10.13 4.95
C ALA A 49 -2.69 -11.45 5.61
N ASP A 50 -2.10 -11.75 6.78
CA ASP A 50 -2.36 -12.94 7.59
C ASP A 50 -3.81 -13.02 8.12
N THR A 51 -4.32 -11.89 8.60
CA THR A 51 -5.64 -11.76 9.24
C THR A 51 -6.71 -11.19 8.31
N LYS A 52 -6.30 -10.73 7.12
CA LYS A 52 -7.14 -9.99 6.17
C LYS A 52 -7.77 -8.72 6.77
N ALA A 53 -7.19 -8.19 7.85
CA ALA A 53 -7.69 -6.99 8.52
C ALA A 53 -7.29 -5.71 7.76
N ILE A 54 -8.28 -4.93 7.33
CA ILE A 54 -8.04 -3.63 6.68
C ILE A 54 -7.42 -2.67 7.69
N GLN A 55 -6.24 -2.16 7.37
CA GLN A 55 -5.53 -1.17 8.19
C GLN A 55 -5.93 0.25 7.80
N ALA A 56 -5.90 0.56 6.51
CA ALA A 56 -6.21 1.89 5.99
C ALA A 56 -6.69 1.83 4.54
N ILE A 57 -7.48 2.83 4.14
CA ILE A 57 -7.90 3.07 2.75
C ILE A 57 -7.60 4.52 2.42
N HIS A 58 -6.71 4.73 1.46
CA HIS A 58 -6.22 6.03 1.05
C HIS A 58 -5.62 6.77 2.26
N GLU A 59 -6.15 7.95 2.61
CA GLU A 59 -5.72 8.73 3.78
C GLU A 59 -6.40 8.32 5.09
N ASN A 60 -7.42 7.45 5.03
CA ASN A 60 -8.24 7.09 6.19
C ASN A 60 -7.73 5.80 6.84
N VAL A 61 -7.36 5.88 8.12
CA VAL A 61 -7.07 4.71 8.95
C VAL A 61 -8.39 4.07 9.37
N ILE A 62 -8.54 2.76 9.12
CA ILE A 62 -9.77 1.98 9.39
C ILE A 62 -9.61 1.15 10.67
N THR A 63 -8.41 0.64 10.92
CA THR A 63 -8.11 -0.09 12.16
C THR A 63 -8.25 0.81 13.38
N HIS A 64 -8.64 0.22 14.51
CA HIS A 64 -8.66 0.91 15.81
C HIS A 64 -7.30 0.91 16.50
N ASN A 65 -6.25 0.33 15.90
CA ASN A 65 -4.90 0.34 16.46
C ASN A 65 -4.31 1.76 16.41
N PRO A 66 -4.12 2.46 17.54
CA PRO A 66 -3.67 3.85 17.56
C PRO A 66 -2.21 4.05 17.11
N ARG A 67 -1.46 2.94 16.97
CA ARG A 67 -0.08 2.96 16.49
C ARG A 67 0.01 3.01 14.96
N VAL A 68 -1.10 2.75 14.26
CA VAL A 68 -1.17 2.71 12.80
C VAL A 68 -1.48 4.09 12.26
N SER A 69 -0.72 4.52 11.25
CA SER A 69 -1.00 5.74 10.49
C SER A 69 -0.59 5.56 9.03
N VAL A 70 -1.05 6.45 8.16
CA VAL A 70 -0.67 6.47 6.75
C VAL A 70 -0.14 7.84 6.36
N SER A 71 0.75 7.87 5.38
CA SER A 71 1.19 9.10 4.73
C SER A 71 1.40 8.87 3.25
N HIS A 72 1.45 9.95 2.49
CA HIS A 72 1.89 9.95 1.10
C HIS A 72 2.75 11.18 0.83
N ALA A 73 3.78 11.02 0.02
CA ALA A 73 4.63 12.15 -0.42
C ALA A 73 4.03 12.85 -1.65
N ASP A 74 3.32 12.07 -2.47
CA ASP A 74 2.64 12.43 -3.71
C ASP A 74 1.60 11.35 -4.05
N GLN A 75 1.01 11.38 -5.25
CA GLN A 75 0.08 10.32 -5.67
C GLN A 75 0.75 8.96 -5.93
N ASN A 76 2.07 8.87 -5.90
CA ASN A 76 2.83 7.69 -6.29
C ASN A 76 3.40 6.92 -5.09
N THR A 77 3.62 7.55 -3.94
CA THR A 77 4.26 6.90 -2.80
C THR A 77 3.34 6.88 -1.60
N TRP A 78 2.87 5.69 -1.22
CA TRP A 78 1.93 5.47 -0.13
C TRP A 78 2.60 4.67 0.97
N ASN A 79 2.51 5.15 2.21
CA ASN A 79 3.18 4.55 3.36
C ASN A 79 2.16 4.08 4.40
N LEU A 80 2.41 2.90 4.96
CA LEU A 80 1.82 2.44 6.21
C LEU A 80 2.87 2.51 7.30
N HIS A 81 2.56 3.20 8.38
CA HIS A 81 3.42 3.31 9.55
C HIS A 81 2.81 2.55 10.72
N ILE A 82 3.66 1.84 11.45
CA ILE A 82 3.30 1.18 12.71
C ILE A 82 4.31 1.62 13.75
N LYS A 83 3.87 2.43 14.71
CA LYS A 83 4.74 2.89 15.80
C LYS A 83 4.94 1.80 16.85
N GLN A 84 6.14 1.77 17.43
CA GLN A 84 6.49 0.91 18.56
C GLN A 84 6.03 -0.54 18.35
N VAL A 85 6.55 -1.19 17.31
CA VAL A 85 6.09 -2.52 16.89
C VAL A 85 6.24 -3.56 18.01
N THR A 86 5.27 -4.47 18.07
CA THR A 86 5.28 -5.64 18.96
C THR A 86 5.40 -6.92 18.13
N GLU A 87 5.60 -8.08 18.78
CA GLU A 87 5.64 -9.37 18.08
C GLU A 87 4.31 -9.65 17.35
N ASP A 88 3.17 -9.15 17.83
CA ASP A 88 1.86 -9.33 17.19
C ASP A 88 1.73 -8.59 15.85
N ASP A 89 2.54 -7.54 15.64
CA ASP A 89 2.61 -6.82 14.37
C ASP A 89 3.40 -7.61 13.31
N ARG A 90 4.15 -8.65 13.72
CA ARG A 90 4.86 -9.50 12.78
C ARG A 90 3.87 -10.19 11.84
N GLY A 91 4.27 -10.30 10.58
CA GLY A 91 3.51 -10.98 9.55
C GLY A 91 3.43 -10.14 8.28
N GLY A 92 2.68 -10.66 7.31
CA GLY A 92 2.61 -10.02 6.02
C GLY A 92 1.72 -8.79 6.00
N TYR A 93 2.12 -7.80 5.21
CA TYR A 93 1.32 -6.62 4.90
C TYR A 93 1.11 -6.54 3.40
N MET A 94 -0.04 -6.03 2.97
CA MET A 94 -0.43 -5.98 1.57
C MET A 94 -0.91 -4.60 1.19
N CYS A 95 -0.34 -4.06 0.12
CA CYS A 95 -0.85 -2.90 -0.58
C CYS A 95 -1.81 -3.37 -1.68
N GLN A 96 -2.98 -2.74 -1.77
CA GLN A 96 -4.02 -3.04 -2.76
C GLN A 96 -4.38 -1.80 -3.56
N LEU A 97 -4.70 -1.98 -4.84
CA LEU A 97 -5.29 -0.97 -5.71
C LEU A 97 -6.72 -1.42 -6.03
N ASN A 98 -7.71 -0.55 -5.82
CA ASN A 98 -9.12 -0.86 -6.07
C ASN A 98 -9.51 -0.88 -7.57
N THR A 99 -8.65 -1.45 -8.42
CA THR A 99 -8.93 -1.74 -9.82
C THR A 99 -9.89 -2.93 -9.95
N ASP A 100 -10.38 -3.19 -11.16
CA ASP A 100 -11.16 -4.38 -11.51
C ASP A 100 -10.49 -5.13 -12.67
N PRO A 101 -9.89 -6.32 -12.45
CA PRO A 101 -9.73 -6.99 -11.16
C PRO A 101 -8.78 -6.23 -10.22
N MET A 102 -8.94 -6.45 -8.92
CA MET A 102 -8.11 -5.82 -7.89
C MET A 102 -6.64 -6.24 -8.03
N LYS A 103 -5.74 -5.25 -8.05
CA LYS A 103 -4.29 -5.49 -8.00
C LYS A 103 -3.82 -5.46 -6.56
N SER A 104 -2.88 -6.33 -6.20
CA SER A 104 -2.30 -6.36 -4.86
C SER A 104 -0.84 -6.81 -4.86
N GLN A 105 -0.09 -6.33 -3.87
CA GLN A 105 1.27 -6.76 -3.60
C GLN A 105 1.44 -6.96 -2.09
N ALA A 106 1.93 -8.13 -1.71
CA ALA A 106 2.18 -8.49 -0.32
C ALA A 106 3.69 -8.60 -0.04
N VAL A 107 4.06 -8.24 1.19
CA VAL A 107 5.39 -8.33 1.77
C VAL A 107 5.29 -9.18 3.05
N LEU A 108 6.35 -9.90 3.42
CA LEU A 108 6.41 -10.76 4.62
C LEU A 108 7.32 -10.17 5.70
#